data_AF-A0A326QGC2-F1
#
_entry.id   AF-A0A326QGC2-F1
#
_cell.length_a   1.000
_cell.length_b   1.000
_cell.length_c   1.000
_cell.angle_alpha   90.00
_cell.angle_beta   90.00
_cell.angle_gamma   90.00
#
_symmetry.space_group_name_H-M   'P 1'
#
loop_
_entity.id
_entity.type
_entity.pdbx_description
1 polymer ?
#
loop_
_entity_poly.entity_id
_entity_poly.type
_entity_poly.pdbx_seq_one_letter_code
_entity_poly.pdbx_strand_id
1 'polypeptide(L)'
;MGAGWLLGGWLAAGALTGASPVAAARPKPPAFPTTAELRTIQLATFACSRENGAEACSRARSLADPLMDNPLLPSFCKDTVWSIVQQAEPAATNSFQRRDDLDRAGEQLLKRCQQPSAASTRKQDDGPRRPPAAGGPGSGSGRPAGAGGS
;
A
#
# COMPACT_ATOMS: atom_id res chain seq x y z
N MET A 1 5.37 -51.25 -46.82
CA MET A 1 5.46 -52.28 -45.76
C MET A 1 5.55 -51.54 -44.42
N GLY A 2 4.80 -51.74 -43.34
CA GLY A 2 3.61 -52.50 -42.95
C GLY A 2 3.04 -51.75 -41.72
N ALA A 3 1.73 -51.51 -41.68
CA ALA A 3 0.74 -52.22 -40.85
C ALA A 3 0.98 -52.11 -39.32
N GLY A 4 0.03 -51.50 -38.60
CA GLY A 4 -0.07 -51.67 -37.16
C GLY A 4 -0.94 -50.68 -36.37
N TRP A 5 -2.13 -50.30 -36.85
CA TRP A 5 -3.13 -49.67 -35.98
C TRP A 5 -3.81 -50.75 -35.14
N LEU A 6 -3.41 -50.89 -33.87
CA LEU A 6 -4.11 -51.74 -32.92
C LEU A 6 -5.09 -50.89 -32.09
N LEU A 7 -6.36 -51.04 -32.46
CA LEU A 7 -7.51 -50.78 -31.61
C LEU A 7 -7.47 -51.77 -30.44
N GLY A 8 -7.23 -51.27 -29.24
CA GLY A 8 -7.27 -52.07 -28.01
C GLY A 8 -8.18 -51.38 -26.99
N GLY A 9 -9.47 -51.69 -27.06
CA GLY A 9 -10.43 -51.29 -26.03
C GLY A 9 -10.22 -52.07 -24.74
N TRP A 10 -10.27 -51.37 -23.62
CA TRP A 10 -10.57 -51.94 -22.31
C TRP A 10 -11.59 -51.04 -21.61
N LEU A 11 -12.83 -51.51 -21.55
CA LEU A 11 -13.83 -51.06 -20.58
C LEU A 11 -13.51 -51.77 -19.27
N ALA A 12 -12.88 -51.07 -18.33
CA ALA A 12 -12.79 -51.50 -16.94
C ALA A 12 -13.82 -50.71 -16.12
N ALA A 13 -14.83 -51.43 -15.65
CA ALA A 13 -15.81 -50.97 -14.68
C ALA A 13 -15.17 -50.78 -13.30
N GLY A 14 -15.66 -49.79 -12.56
CA GLY A 14 -15.67 -49.82 -11.08
C GLY A 14 -14.59 -49.00 -10.37
N ALA A 15 -14.97 -47.80 -9.92
CA ALA A 15 -15.01 -47.44 -8.50
C ALA A 15 -15.44 -45.97 -8.37
N LEU A 16 -16.70 -45.72 -8.01
CA LEU A 16 -17.14 -44.44 -7.48
C LEU A 16 -16.59 -44.31 -6.05
N THR A 17 -15.30 -44.03 -5.91
CA THR A 17 -14.72 -43.64 -4.62
C THR A 17 -15.21 -42.24 -4.27
N GLY A 18 -15.91 -42.16 -3.14
CA GLY A 18 -16.70 -41.01 -2.70
C GLY A 18 -15.97 -39.68 -2.77
N ALA A 19 -16.65 -38.70 -3.36
CA ALA A 19 -16.34 -37.29 -3.15
C ALA A 19 -16.63 -36.95 -1.69
N SER A 20 -15.60 -37.00 -0.84
CA SER A 20 -15.66 -36.35 0.47
C SER A 20 -15.95 -34.86 0.24
N PRO A 21 -16.97 -34.27 0.90
CA PRO A 21 -17.12 -32.82 0.87
C PRO A 21 -15.89 -32.23 1.56
N VAL A 22 -14.96 -31.67 0.78
CA VAL A 22 -13.95 -30.78 1.32
C VAL A 22 -14.75 -29.62 1.90
N ALA A 23 -14.88 -29.60 3.23
CA ALA A 23 -15.41 -28.46 3.94
C ALA A 23 -14.50 -27.28 3.60
N ALA A 24 -14.93 -26.44 2.67
CA ALA A 24 -14.22 -25.23 2.31
C ALA A 24 -14.14 -24.37 3.57
N ALA A 25 -12.94 -24.26 4.15
CA ALA A 25 -12.68 -23.33 5.22
C ALA A 25 -13.03 -21.93 4.71
N ARG A 26 -14.03 -21.28 5.33
CA ARG A 26 -14.37 -19.90 4.97
C ARG A 26 -13.14 -19.05 5.26
N PRO A 27 -12.60 -18.31 4.27
CA PRO A 27 -11.43 -17.48 4.50
C PRO A 27 -11.75 -16.50 5.62
N LYS A 28 -10.83 -16.37 6.58
CA LYS A 28 -10.92 -15.37 7.64
C LYS A 28 -11.16 -14.01 6.98
N PRO A 29 -12.14 -13.22 7.45
CA PRO A 29 -12.37 -11.90 6.88
C PRO A 29 -11.06 -11.10 6.93
N PRO A 30 -10.71 -10.38 5.85
CA PRO A 30 -9.51 -9.56 5.83
C PRO A 30 -9.58 -8.56 6.99
N ALA A 31 -8.49 -8.42 7.73
CA ALA A 31 -8.38 -7.45 8.80
C ALA A 31 -7.60 -6.24 8.30
N PHE A 32 -7.93 -5.08 8.85
CA PHE A 32 -7.11 -3.88 8.64
C PHE A 32 -5.76 -4.08 9.37
N PRO A 33 -4.61 -3.70 8.77
CA PRO A 33 -3.32 -3.89 9.42
C PRO A 33 -3.21 -3.08 10.70
N THR A 34 -2.65 -3.70 11.73
CA THR A 34 -2.38 -3.07 13.01
C THR A 34 -1.24 -2.06 12.87
N THR A 35 -1.21 -1.07 13.77
CA THR A 35 -0.11 -0.10 13.84
C THR A 35 1.25 -0.78 14.05
N ALA A 36 1.29 -1.90 14.79
CA ALA A 36 2.51 -2.66 15.03
C ALA A 36 3.05 -3.33 13.75
N GLU A 37 2.17 -3.89 12.92
CA GLU A 37 2.53 -4.46 11.61
C GLU A 37 3.08 -3.36 10.68
N LEU A 38 2.39 -2.22 10.59
CA LEU A 38 2.84 -1.08 9.81
C LEU A 38 4.20 -0.53 10.30
N ARG A 39 4.40 -0.49 11.62
CA ARG A 39 5.69 -0.09 12.23
C ARG A 39 6.80 -1.07 11.88
N THR A 40 6.50 -2.37 11.84
CA THR A 40 7.45 -3.41 11.47
C THR A 40 7.91 -3.24 10.02
N ILE A 41 6.98 -2.99 9.10
CA ILE A 41 7.31 -2.70 7.69
C ILE A 41 8.15 -1.42 7.59
N GLN A 42 7.74 -0.34 8.25
CA GLN A 42 8.48 0.93 8.25
C GLN A 42 9.94 0.76 8.69
N LEU A 43 10.18 0.03 9.78
CA LEU A 43 11.53 -0.21 10.28
C LEU A 43 12.35 -1.09 9.31
N ALA A 44 11.72 -2.07 8.66
CA ALA A 44 12.38 -2.86 7.63
C ALA A 44 12.73 -2.01 6.39
N THR A 45 11.86 -1.06 6.00
CA THR A 45 12.15 -0.09 4.93
C THR A 45 13.35 0.78 5.28
N PHE A 46 13.44 1.29 6.51
CA PHE A 46 14.60 2.06 6.98
C PHE A 46 15.89 1.22 7.04
N ALA A 47 15.79 -0.06 7.38
CA ALA A 47 16.92 -0.98 7.32
C ALA A 47 17.41 -1.12 5.87
N CYS A 48 16.52 -1.34 4.89
CA CYS A 48 16.89 -1.39 3.48
C CYS A 48 17.51 -0.07 2.96
N SER A 49 17.00 1.08 3.41
CA SER A 49 17.58 2.40 3.14
C SER A 49 19.03 2.47 3.63
N ARG A 50 19.29 2.11 4.90
CA ARG A 50 20.61 2.21 5.51
C ARG A 50 21.61 1.18 4.98
N GLU A 51 21.18 -0.07 4.82
CA GLU A 51 22.07 -1.20 4.60
C GLU A 51 22.25 -1.52 3.11
N ASN A 52 21.25 -1.22 2.26
CA ASN A 52 21.29 -1.50 0.82
C ASN A 52 21.63 -2.98 0.48
N GLY A 53 21.39 -3.90 1.42
CA GLY A 53 21.65 -5.32 1.27
C GLY A 53 20.43 -6.09 0.77
N ALA A 54 20.68 -7.20 0.08
CA ALA A 54 19.62 -8.08 -0.43
C ALA A 54 18.68 -8.57 0.67
N GLU A 55 19.21 -8.95 1.83
CA GLU A 55 18.40 -9.42 2.96
C GLU A 55 17.44 -8.33 3.46
N ALA A 56 17.96 -7.18 3.88
CA ALA A 56 17.15 -6.08 4.43
C ALA A 56 16.07 -5.60 3.45
N CYS A 57 16.43 -5.47 2.17
CA CYS A 57 15.50 -5.03 1.14
C CYS A 57 14.45 -6.10 0.78
N SER A 58 14.85 -7.38 0.68
CA SER A 58 13.89 -8.47 0.47
C SER A 58 12.89 -8.60 1.63
N ARG A 59 13.36 -8.40 2.86
CA ARG A 59 12.50 -8.39 4.06
C ARG A 59 11.49 -7.26 4.03
N ALA A 60 11.91 -6.05 3.67
CA ALA A 60 10.99 -4.91 3.53
C ALA A 60 9.90 -5.20 2.50
N ARG A 61 10.25 -5.75 1.33
CA ARG A 61 9.27 -6.15 0.31
C ARG A 61 8.34 -7.25 0.81
N SER A 62 8.87 -8.33 1.39
CA SER A 62 8.04 -9.47 1.81
C SER A 62 7.02 -9.12 2.90
N LEU A 63 7.33 -8.13 3.74
CA LEU A 63 6.41 -7.64 4.76
C LEU A 63 5.37 -6.68 4.16
N ALA A 64 5.73 -5.91 3.14
CA ALA A 64 4.84 -4.94 2.50
C ALA A 64 3.88 -5.59 1.48
N ASP A 65 4.35 -6.56 0.72
CA ASP A 65 3.64 -7.19 -0.40
C ASP A 65 2.23 -7.70 -0.03
N PRO A 66 2.01 -8.40 1.10
CA PRO A 66 0.68 -8.87 1.49
C PRO A 66 -0.34 -7.76 1.74
N LEU A 67 0.10 -6.51 1.97
CA LEU A 67 -0.83 -5.39 2.12
C LEU A 67 -1.45 -4.98 0.77
N MET A 68 -0.82 -5.26 -0.36
CA MET A 68 -1.39 -4.95 -1.68
C MET A 68 -2.70 -5.71 -1.93
N ASP A 69 -2.78 -6.95 -1.46
CA ASP A 69 -3.93 -7.83 -1.62
C ASP A 69 -5.05 -7.55 -0.63
N ASN A 70 -4.88 -6.62 0.31
CA ASN A 70 -5.89 -6.30 1.31
C ASN A 70 -7.03 -5.46 0.69
N PRO A 71 -8.28 -5.96 0.61
CA PRO A 71 -9.38 -5.22 0.00
C PRO A 71 -9.87 -4.05 0.86
N LEU A 72 -9.53 -4.01 2.15
CA LEU A 72 -9.94 -2.94 3.07
C LEU A 72 -9.00 -1.72 3.02
N LEU A 73 -7.81 -1.87 2.42
CA LEU A 73 -6.86 -0.77 2.32
C LEU A 73 -7.27 0.20 1.21
N PRO A 74 -7.34 1.51 1.50
CA PRO A 74 -7.68 2.51 0.49
C PRO A 74 -6.54 2.67 -0.53
N SER A 75 -6.86 3.16 -1.72
CA SER A 75 -5.91 3.30 -2.84
C SER A 75 -4.63 4.03 -2.45
N PHE A 76 -4.74 5.15 -1.73
CA PHE A 76 -3.57 5.94 -1.31
C PHE A 76 -2.62 5.20 -0.35
N CYS A 77 -3.14 4.27 0.45
CA CYS A 77 -2.29 3.39 1.25
C CYS A 77 -1.59 2.37 0.35
N LYS A 78 -2.34 1.75 -0.58
CA LYS A 78 -1.77 0.80 -1.54
C LYS A 78 -0.69 1.43 -2.42
N ASP A 79 -0.84 2.69 -2.83
CA ASP A 79 0.19 3.41 -3.59
C ASP A 79 1.49 3.57 -2.77
N THR A 80 1.35 3.79 -1.46
CA THR A 80 2.51 3.89 -0.55
C THR A 80 3.17 2.53 -0.37
N VAL A 81 2.38 1.47 -0.17
CA VAL A 81 2.88 0.09 -0.08
C VAL A 81 3.60 -0.30 -1.37
N TRP A 82 2.99 -0.03 -2.52
CA TRP A 82 3.57 -0.28 -3.84
C TRP A 82 4.89 0.48 -4.01
N SER A 83 4.97 1.73 -3.58
CA SER A 83 6.22 2.50 -3.58
C SER A 83 7.33 1.79 -2.79
N ILE A 84 7.02 1.22 -1.62
CA ILE A 84 7.99 0.46 -0.83
C ILE A 84 8.42 -0.81 -1.59
N VAL A 85 7.45 -1.57 -2.12
CA VAL A 85 7.73 -2.82 -2.84
C VAL A 85 8.65 -2.58 -4.05
N GLN A 86 8.42 -1.51 -4.80
CA GLN A 86 9.22 -1.16 -5.98
C GLN A 86 10.61 -0.60 -5.64
N GLN A 87 10.73 0.16 -4.55
CA GLN A 87 11.99 0.84 -4.21
C GLN A 87 12.90 0.01 -3.30
N ALA A 88 12.35 -0.95 -2.56
CA ALA A 88 13.10 -1.80 -1.64
C ALA A 88 13.87 -2.89 -2.37
N GLU A 89 14.76 -2.47 -3.27
CA GLU A 89 15.70 -3.31 -3.99
C GLU A 89 17.14 -2.85 -3.72
N PRO A 90 18.12 -3.78 -3.65
CA PRO A 90 19.52 -3.41 -3.57
C PRO A 90 19.95 -2.63 -4.82
N ALA A 91 20.69 -1.55 -4.62
CA ALA A 91 21.35 -0.80 -5.68
C ALA A 91 22.85 -1.06 -5.66
N ALA A 92 23.52 -0.86 -6.80
CA ALA A 92 24.98 -0.95 -6.88
C ALA A 92 25.67 0.07 -5.96
N THR A 93 25.05 1.22 -5.74
CA THR A 93 25.52 2.27 -4.82
C THR A 93 24.36 2.77 -3.95
N ASN A 94 24.61 2.96 -2.66
CA ASN A 94 23.59 3.48 -1.74
C ASN A 94 23.53 5.01 -1.78
N SER A 95 22.96 5.56 -2.86
CA SER A 95 22.87 7.00 -3.08
C SER A 95 21.96 7.69 -2.06
N PHE A 96 22.22 8.97 -1.78
CA PHE A 96 21.36 9.77 -0.90
C PHE A 96 19.91 9.78 -1.37
N GLN A 97 19.69 9.97 -2.68
CA GLN A 97 18.35 9.98 -3.28
C GLN A 97 17.58 8.68 -2.99
N ARG A 98 18.22 7.51 -3.16
CA ARG A 98 17.60 6.21 -2.88
C ARG A 98 17.20 6.09 -1.41
N ARG A 99 18.09 6.52 -0.51
CA ARG A 99 17.84 6.49 0.94
C ARG A 99 16.66 7.37 1.32
N ASP A 100 16.64 8.61 0.80
CA ASP A 100 15.57 9.57 1.04
C ASP A 100 14.22 9.09 0.50
N ASP A 101 14.19 8.48 -0.68
CA ASP A 101 12.97 7.91 -1.25
C ASP A 101 12.39 6.78 -0.39
N LEU A 102 13.24 5.84 0.06
CA LEU A 102 12.85 4.77 0.97
C LEU A 102 12.40 5.31 2.34
N ASP A 103 13.13 6.27 2.90
CA ASP A 103 12.79 6.86 4.19
C ASP A 103 11.44 7.59 4.11
N ARG A 104 11.22 8.38 3.05
CA ARG A 104 9.95 9.04 2.79
C ARG A 104 8.80 8.05 2.61
N ALA A 105 9.02 6.94 1.89
CA ALA A 105 8.01 5.89 1.75
C ALA A 105 7.67 5.24 3.10
N GLY A 106 8.68 4.93 3.91
CA GLY A 106 8.52 4.39 5.26
C GLY A 106 7.76 5.33 6.20
N GLU A 107 8.06 6.63 6.18
CA GLU A 107 7.34 7.64 6.96
C GLU A 107 5.86 7.77 6.56
N GLN A 108 5.60 7.73 5.25
CA GLN A 108 4.25 7.86 4.72
C GLN A 108 3.38 6.65 5.05
N LEU A 109 3.97 5.46 5.18
CA LEU A 109 3.24 4.23 5.46
C LEU A 109 2.34 4.36 6.70
N LEU A 110 2.87 4.86 7.82
CA LEU A 110 2.05 5.04 9.03
C LEU A 110 0.99 6.13 8.86
N LYS A 111 1.31 7.22 8.18
CA LYS A 111 0.36 8.35 7.99
C LYS A 111 -0.81 7.97 7.08
N ARG A 112 -0.57 7.10 6.10
CA ARG A 112 -1.52 6.75 5.04
C ARG A 112 -2.23 5.41 5.27
N CYS A 113 -1.60 4.46 5.94
CA CYS A 113 -2.17 3.13 6.10
C CYS A 113 -2.81 2.88 7.46
N GLN A 114 -2.86 3.86 8.36
CA GLN A 114 -3.59 3.73 9.62
C GLN A 114 -5.10 3.76 9.41
N GLN A 115 -5.82 3.01 10.25
CA GLN A 115 -7.27 2.94 10.20
C GLN A 115 -7.84 4.34 10.49
N PRO A 116 -8.77 4.85 9.66
CA PRO A 116 -9.50 6.05 10.01
C PRO A 116 -10.20 5.80 11.35
N SER A 117 -9.89 6.60 12.37
CA SER A 117 -10.66 6.55 13.60
C SER A 117 -12.09 7.00 13.29
N ALA A 118 -13.09 6.54 14.05
CA ALA A 118 -14.50 6.90 13.84
C ALA A 118 -14.77 8.43 13.87
N ALA A 119 -13.78 9.25 14.26
CA ALA A 119 -13.83 10.70 14.20
C ALA A 119 -13.60 11.28 12.79
N SER A 120 -12.92 10.55 11.89
CA SER A 120 -12.59 11.01 10.52
C SER A 120 -13.80 11.05 9.59
N THR A 121 -14.80 10.20 9.83
CA THR A 121 -16.03 10.11 9.02
C THR A 121 -16.97 11.32 9.21
N ARG A 122 -16.76 12.15 10.24
CA ARG A 122 -17.59 13.36 10.46
C ARG A 122 -17.15 14.60 9.67
N LYS A 123 -16.04 14.56 8.93
CA LYS A 123 -15.56 15.70 8.13
C LYS A 123 -15.76 15.55 6.61
N GLN A 124 -16.28 14.42 6.15
CA GLN A 124 -16.67 14.19 4.76
C GLN A 124 -18.18 13.97 4.70
N ASP A 125 -18.94 14.91 5.27
CA ASP A 125 -20.32 15.13 4.88
C ASP A 125 -20.31 16.42 4.04
N ASP A 126 -20.53 16.24 2.73
CA ASP A 126 -20.71 17.27 1.72
C ASP A 126 -21.95 18.13 2.08
N GLY A 127 -21.75 19.13 2.93
CA GLY A 127 -22.71 20.23 3.05
C GLY A 127 -22.76 21.01 1.72
N PRO A 128 -23.94 21.43 1.23
CA PRO A 128 -24.06 22.03 -0.10
C PRO A 128 -23.14 23.24 -0.26
N ARG A 129 -22.32 23.23 -1.32
CA ARG A 129 -21.44 24.35 -1.71
C ARG A 129 -22.25 25.64 -1.75
N ARG A 130 -22.03 26.52 -0.77
CA ARG A 130 -22.49 27.91 -0.85
C ARG A 130 -21.66 28.60 -1.94
N PRO A 131 -22.27 29.25 -2.95
CA PRO A 131 -21.51 30.01 -3.93
C PRO A 131 -20.81 31.19 -3.22
N PRO A 132 -19.67 31.68 -3.73
CA PRO A 132 -19.00 32.83 -3.14
C PRO A 132 -19.93 34.04 -3.22
N ALA A 133 -20.43 34.49 -2.07
CA ALA A 133 -21.19 35.71 -1.96
C ALA A 133 -20.24 36.91 -2.17
N ALA A 134 -20.60 37.74 -3.14
CA ALA A 134 -19.99 39.02 -3.41
C ALA A 134 -20.13 39.98 -2.21
N GLY A 135 -19.10 40.81 -1.99
CA GLY A 135 -19.28 42.19 -1.54
C GLY A 135 -19.03 42.56 -0.06
N GLY A 136 -17.83 43.12 0.20
CA GLY A 136 -17.58 44.31 1.04
C GLY A 136 -17.39 44.15 2.56
N PRO A 137 -17.00 45.22 3.29
CA PRO A 137 -16.28 46.43 2.92
C PRO A 137 -14.91 46.56 3.65
N GLY A 138 -14.11 47.57 3.26
CA GLY A 138 -12.78 47.80 3.78
C GLY A 138 -12.69 48.19 5.26
N SER A 139 -11.57 47.81 5.87
CA SER A 139 -11.02 48.46 7.06
C SER A 139 -9.57 48.84 6.76
N GLY A 140 -9.36 50.13 6.57
CA GLY A 140 -8.03 50.72 6.52
C GLY A 140 -7.44 50.80 7.93
N SER A 141 -6.13 50.56 8.02
CA SER A 141 -5.29 51.10 9.08
C SER A 141 -3.84 51.07 8.57
N GLY A 142 -3.28 52.27 8.41
CA GLY A 142 -2.12 52.55 7.58
C GLY A 142 -0.76 52.27 8.21
N ARG A 143 0.27 52.42 7.36
CA ARG A 143 1.67 52.63 7.74
C ARG A 143 2.24 53.69 6.79
N PRO A 144 2.76 54.82 7.30
CA PRO A 144 3.46 55.78 6.46
C PRO A 144 4.85 55.27 6.05
N ALA A 145 5.25 55.71 4.87
CA ALA A 145 6.52 55.45 4.22
C ALA A 145 7.71 56.05 5.00
N GLY A 146 8.74 55.24 5.22
CA GLY A 146 10.07 55.72 5.62
C GLY A 146 10.90 56.00 4.38
N ALA A 147 11.20 57.27 4.15
CA ALA A 147 12.06 57.76 3.07
C ALA A 147 13.52 57.31 3.28
N GLY A 148 14.16 56.92 2.18
CA GLY A 148 15.62 56.75 2.10
C GLY A 148 16.32 58.10 2.07
N GLY A 149 17.45 58.19 2.77
CA GLY A 149 18.38 59.30 2.72
C GLY A 149 19.77 58.78 2.34
N SER A 150 20.33 59.39 1.30
CA SER A 150 21.77 59.42 1.02
C SER A 150 22.45 60.49 1.88
#